data_AF-A0A4Q4UHS1-F1
#
_entry.id   AF-A0A4Q4UHS1-F1
#
_cell.length_a   1.000
_cell.length_b   1.000
_cell.length_c   1.000
_cell.angle_alpha   90.00
_cell.angle_beta   90.00
_cell.angle_gamma   90.00
#
_symmetry.space_group_name_H-M   'P 1'
#
loop_
_entity.id
_entity.type
_entity.pdbx_description
1 polymer ?
#
loop_
_entity_poly.entity_id
_entity_poly.type
_entity_poly.pdbx_seq_one_letter_code
_entity_poly.pdbx_strand_id
1 'polypeptide(L)'
;MALLDPVTAMSSPGKSSAIQAKDKDGGSDAPTQPIRVLGTPQAQALRHTHPVLLLSLFALRFKALVADPVPTMYNSLPALVAIQTAYAIICLPAAGSQGAKPARKPRPGEKKKPGSDVSGPNITVTTLVALVLSLVAAAALHAVFVLFGAPFLTHLPHTFLCAAYLSLLGLFPLFYTRGLADAEWLEILGARAPLDEAFGGLAGACVGAWLGAVPIPLDWDREWQKWPVTILCGLFAGYVLGKLIGGTVAFGRRFG
;
A
#
# COMPACT_ATOMS: atom_id res chain seq x y z
N MET A 1 -58.69 2.41 -72.29
CA MET A 1 -59.34 2.53 -70.98
C MET A 1 -58.48 3.47 -70.16
N ALA A 2 -58.97 4.69 -69.91
CA ALA A 2 -58.29 5.67 -69.08
C ALA A 2 -58.26 5.19 -67.62
N LEU A 3 -57.21 5.54 -66.87
CA LEU A 3 -57.27 6.45 -65.71
C LEU A 3 -55.92 6.49 -64.94
N LEU A 4 -55.32 7.69 -64.94
CA LEU A 4 -54.66 8.40 -63.81
C LEU A 4 -53.23 8.01 -63.35
N ASP A 5 -52.22 8.70 -63.90
CA ASP A 5 -51.29 9.71 -63.29
C ASP A 5 -51.32 9.97 -61.75
N PRO A 6 -50.34 10.72 -61.15
CA PRO A 6 -48.89 10.90 -61.42
C PRO A 6 -48.03 11.14 -60.12
N VAL A 7 -46.74 11.54 -60.26
CA VAL A 7 -45.89 12.25 -59.26
C VAL A 7 -45.46 11.38 -58.04
N THR A 8 -44.17 11.20 -57.72
CA THR A 8 -43.40 12.17 -56.92
C THR A 8 -41.90 11.80 -56.85
N ALA A 9 -41.11 12.87 -56.90
CA ALA A 9 -39.69 13.10 -56.69
C ALA A 9 -38.80 12.15 -55.85
N MET A 10 -37.52 12.21 -56.23
CA MET A 10 -36.32 11.83 -55.49
C MET A 10 -36.40 12.13 -53.98
N SER A 11 -35.96 11.17 -53.17
CA SER A 11 -35.28 11.47 -51.91
C SER A 11 -34.16 10.44 -51.67
N SER A 12 -32.99 10.97 -51.31
CA SER A 12 -31.76 10.23 -51.05
C SER A 12 -31.87 9.45 -49.73
N PRO A 13 -31.43 8.18 -49.63
CA PRO A 13 -31.29 7.54 -48.32
C PRO A 13 -30.07 8.13 -47.61
N GLY A 14 -30.32 8.83 -46.52
CA GLY A 14 -29.32 9.47 -45.69
C GLY A 14 -28.22 8.52 -45.22
N LYS A 15 -27.01 9.08 -45.12
CA LYS A 15 -25.88 8.48 -44.41
C LYS A 15 -26.32 8.14 -42.99
N SER A 16 -26.57 6.86 -42.72
CA SER A 16 -26.65 6.36 -41.36
C SER A 16 -25.23 6.43 -40.78
N SER A 17 -24.96 7.46 -40.00
CA SER A 17 -23.80 7.49 -39.11
C SER A 17 -24.04 6.42 -38.05
N ALA A 18 -23.48 5.24 -38.28
CA ALA A 18 -23.31 4.27 -37.21
C ALA A 18 -22.46 4.93 -36.14
N ILE A 19 -23.12 5.35 -35.07
CA ILE A 19 -22.51 5.76 -33.82
C ILE A 19 -21.67 4.58 -33.38
N GLN A 20 -20.35 4.68 -33.55
CA GLN A 20 -19.41 3.85 -32.80
C GLN A 20 -19.65 4.20 -31.33
N ALA A 21 -20.45 3.37 -30.67
CA ALA A 21 -20.45 3.27 -29.22
C ALA A 21 -19.03 2.86 -28.83
N LYS A 22 -18.26 3.88 -28.44
CA LYS A 22 -16.95 3.70 -27.83
C LYS A 22 -17.25 3.17 -26.43
N ASP A 23 -17.28 1.85 -26.29
CA ASP A 23 -17.18 1.21 -24.99
C ASP A 23 -15.92 1.76 -24.32
N LYS A 24 -16.12 2.66 -23.35
CA LYS A 24 -15.12 2.96 -22.33
C LYS A 24 -15.16 1.79 -21.36
N ASP A 25 -14.61 0.66 -21.78
CA ASP A 25 -14.19 -0.36 -20.84
C ASP A 25 -12.90 0.17 -20.20
N GLY A 26 -13.08 0.80 -19.04
CA GLY A 26 -12.05 1.53 -18.30
C GLY A 26 -11.24 0.64 -17.37
N GLY A 27 -11.29 -0.68 -17.52
CA GLY A 27 -10.36 -1.60 -16.86
C GLY A 27 -9.12 -1.77 -17.73
N SER A 28 -7.99 -1.19 -17.35
CA SER A 28 -6.75 -1.58 -18.00
C SER A 28 -6.43 -3.03 -17.58
N ASP A 29 -6.67 -3.99 -18.46
CA ASP A 29 -6.22 -5.39 -18.37
C ASP A 29 -4.68 -5.56 -18.34
N ALA A 30 -3.94 -4.47 -18.12
CA ALA A 30 -2.50 -4.49 -18.03
C ALA A 30 -2.08 -5.09 -16.68
N PRO A 31 -1.18 -6.10 -16.66
CA PRO A 31 -0.79 -6.76 -15.43
C PRO A 31 -0.08 -5.78 -14.49
N THR A 32 -0.44 -5.84 -13.21
CA THR A 32 0.12 -4.97 -12.16
C THR A 32 1.65 -5.02 -12.15
N GLN A 33 2.33 -3.88 -12.11
CA GLN A 33 3.81 -3.84 -12.14
C GLN A 33 4.42 -3.79 -10.73
N PRO A 34 5.64 -4.34 -10.53
CA PRO A 34 6.34 -4.23 -9.26
C PRO A 34 6.88 -2.82 -9.04
N ILE A 35 6.77 -2.31 -7.81
CA ILE A 35 7.19 -0.96 -7.48
C ILE A 35 8.69 -0.91 -7.22
N ARG A 36 9.41 -0.10 -8.01
CA ARG A 36 10.84 0.13 -7.80
C ARG A 36 11.07 1.28 -6.82
N VAL A 37 11.99 1.06 -5.89
CA VAL A 37 12.53 2.13 -5.04
C VAL A 37 13.24 3.17 -5.91
N LEU A 38 13.09 4.45 -5.58
CA LEU A 38 13.71 5.56 -6.29
C LEU A 38 15.24 5.41 -6.32
N GLY A 39 15.85 5.70 -7.48
CA GLY A 39 17.29 5.55 -7.70
C GLY A 39 18.17 6.67 -7.11
N THR A 40 17.62 7.56 -6.28
CA THR A 40 18.40 8.65 -5.68
C THR A 40 19.33 8.11 -4.58
N PRO A 41 20.52 8.72 -4.35
CA PRO A 41 21.43 8.27 -3.29
C PRO A 41 20.77 8.25 -1.91
N GLN A 42 19.93 9.25 -1.63
CA GLN A 42 19.17 9.36 -0.39
C GLN A 42 18.15 8.23 -0.22
N ALA A 43 17.42 7.87 -1.29
CA ALA A 43 16.48 6.75 -1.27
C ALA A 43 17.19 5.42 -1.03
N GLN A 44 18.33 5.18 -1.66
CA GLN A 44 19.09 3.94 -1.44
C GLN A 44 19.66 3.87 -0.02
N ALA A 45 20.21 4.96 0.51
CA ALA A 45 20.66 4.99 1.90
C ALA A 45 19.52 4.72 2.89
N LEU A 46 18.37 5.40 2.72
CA LEU A 46 17.24 5.23 3.63
C LEU A 46 16.57 3.86 3.49
N ARG A 47 16.53 3.27 2.30
CA ARG A 47 16.01 1.92 2.04
C ARG A 47 16.66 0.86 2.94
N HIS A 48 17.98 0.94 3.13
CA HIS A 48 18.76 0.03 3.97
C HIS A 48 18.71 0.40 5.46
N THR A 49 18.69 1.69 5.78
CA THR A 49 18.62 2.17 7.17
C THR A 49 17.22 1.98 7.77
N HIS A 50 16.16 2.02 6.97
CA HIS A 50 14.78 1.93 7.43
C HIS A 50 14.48 0.65 8.25
N PRO A 51 14.80 -0.57 7.79
CA PRO A 51 14.68 -1.78 8.61
C PRO A 51 15.41 -1.70 9.95
N VAL A 52 16.63 -1.14 9.96
CA VAL A 52 17.44 -0.98 11.17
C VAL A 52 16.76 -0.02 12.14
N LEU A 53 16.20 1.10 11.65
CA LEU A 53 15.44 2.06 12.47
C LEU A 53 14.21 1.42 13.11
N LEU A 54 13.44 0.62 12.36
CA LEU A 54 12.26 -0.06 12.89
C LEU A 54 12.63 -1.07 13.97
N LEU A 55 13.62 -1.92 13.72
CA LEU A 55 14.08 -2.91 14.70
C LEU A 55 14.72 -2.25 15.92
N SER A 56 15.45 -1.15 15.73
CA SER A 56 16.02 -0.38 16.84
C SER A 56 14.93 0.26 17.69
N LEU A 57 13.92 0.89 17.08
CA LEU A 57 12.77 1.44 17.80
C LEU A 57 12.07 0.35 18.60
N PHE A 58 11.80 -0.80 17.98
CA PHE A 58 11.16 -1.93 18.64
C PHE A 58 11.99 -2.49 19.79
N ALA A 59 13.28 -2.75 19.56
CA ALA A 59 14.19 -3.28 20.58
C ALA A 59 14.35 -2.34 21.78
N LEU A 60 14.46 -1.03 21.56
CA LEU A 60 14.54 -0.04 22.62
C LEU A 60 13.27 0.05 23.46
N ARG A 61 12.10 -0.21 22.84
CA ARG A 61 10.80 -0.19 23.52
C ARG A 61 10.35 -1.55 24.04
N PHE A 62 11.06 -2.63 23.73
CA PHE A 62 10.63 -4.00 24.03
C PHE A 62 10.35 -4.23 25.52
N LYS A 63 11.25 -3.81 26.42
CA LYS A 63 11.04 -3.97 27.87
C LYS A 63 9.80 -3.21 28.37
N ALA A 64 9.59 -2.00 27.87
CA ALA A 64 8.41 -1.20 28.20
C ALA A 64 7.13 -1.80 27.59
N LEU A 65 7.23 -2.40 26.41
CA LEU A 65 6.11 -3.07 25.73
C LEU A 65 5.66 -4.32 26.49
N VAL A 66 6.60 -5.07 27.07
CA VAL A 66 6.32 -6.23 27.93
C VAL A 66 5.66 -5.80 29.24
N ALA A 67 6.12 -4.71 29.84
CA ALA A 67 5.58 -4.22 31.12
C ALA A 67 4.20 -3.56 30.96
N ASP A 68 4.07 -2.61 30.03
CA ASP A 68 2.88 -1.79 29.82
C ASP A 68 2.63 -1.58 28.31
N PRO A 69 1.91 -2.51 27.65
CA PRO A 69 1.82 -2.53 26.19
C PRO A 69 1.07 -1.33 25.60
N VAL A 70 -0.08 -0.94 26.16
CA VAL A 70 -0.91 0.14 25.59
C VAL A 70 -0.20 1.51 25.60
N PRO A 71 0.31 2.02 26.74
CA PRO A 71 1.05 3.28 26.74
C PRO A 71 2.29 3.23 25.87
N THR A 72 2.99 2.09 25.85
CA THR A 72 4.20 1.94 25.03
C THR A 72 3.89 2.03 23.55
N MET A 73 2.89 1.29 23.06
CA MET A 73 2.44 1.34 21.66
C MET A 73 1.95 2.72 21.27
N TYR A 74 1.12 3.35 22.10
CA TYR A 74 0.60 4.68 21.84
C TYR A 74 1.71 5.73 21.75
N ASN A 75 2.65 5.74 22.69
CA ASN A 75 3.74 6.72 22.74
C ASN A 75 4.81 6.50 21.66
N SER A 76 4.94 5.28 21.13
CA SER A 76 5.87 5.00 20.01
C SER A 76 5.21 5.12 18.63
N LEU A 77 3.87 5.24 18.57
CA LEU A 77 3.13 5.41 17.32
C LEU A 77 3.58 6.63 16.50
N PRO A 78 3.80 7.84 17.08
CA PRO A 78 4.26 8.99 16.31
C PRO A 78 5.63 8.75 15.66
N ALA A 79 6.54 8.07 16.36
CA ALA A 79 7.85 7.73 15.83
C ALA A 79 7.73 6.73 14.67
N LEU A 80 6.87 5.72 14.80
CA LEU A 80 6.59 4.77 13.72
C LEU A 80 6.01 5.47 12.49
N VAL A 81 5.03 6.36 12.67
CA VAL A 81 4.43 7.16 11.60
C VAL A 81 5.49 8.02 10.91
N ALA A 82 6.35 8.70 11.67
CA ALA A 82 7.45 9.50 11.13
C ALA A 82 8.44 8.66 10.30
N ILE A 83 8.83 7.48 10.78
CA ILE A 83 9.72 6.57 10.06
C ILE A 83 9.07 6.07 8.77
N GLN A 84 7.80 5.63 8.83
CA GLN A 84 7.08 5.13 7.66
C GLN A 84 6.82 6.20 6.61
N THR A 85 6.39 7.39 7.03
CA THR A 85 6.18 8.53 6.12
C THR A 85 7.48 8.99 5.48
N ALA A 86 8.58 9.08 6.23
CA ALA A 86 9.89 9.42 5.67
C ALA A 86 10.34 8.37 4.63
N TYR A 87 10.17 7.09 4.93
CA TYR A 87 10.45 6.01 3.98
C TYR A 87 9.59 6.13 2.72
N ALA A 88 8.28 6.33 2.84
CA ALA A 88 7.38 6.47 1.70
C ALA A 88 7.74 7.67 0.81
N ILE A 89 7.90 8.86 1.39
CA ILE A 89 8.18 10.10 0.64
C ILE A 89 9.53 10.06 -0.07
N ILE A 90 10.55 9.47 0.56
CA ILE A 90 11.92 9.52 0.04
C ILE A 90 12.23 8.33 -0.86
N CYS A 91 11.69 7.14 -0.56
CA CYS A 91 12.07 5.89 -1.23
C CYS A 91 11.05 5.44 -2.28
N LEU A 92 9.77 5.77 -2.13
CA LEU A 92 8.70 5.19 -2.93
C LEU A 92 8.11 6.21 -3.92
N PRO A 93 7.69 5.77 -5.12
CA PRO A 93 6.93 6.62 -6.02
C PRO A 93 5.51 6.82 -5.49
N ALA A 94 5.03 8.07 -5.44
CA ALA A 94 3.65 8.37 -5.06
C ALA A 94 2.66 7.76 -6.08
N ALA A 95 1.49 7.34 -5.62
CA ALA A 95 0.42 6.83 -6.48
C ALA A 95 0.11 7.79 -7.64
N GLY A 96 -0.01 7.25 -8.85
CA GLY A 96 -0.18 8.04 -10.08
C GLY A 96 1.11 8.59 -10.71
N SER A 97 2.26 8.49 -10.04
CA SER A 97 3.56 8.92 -10.63
C SER A 97 4.21 7.88 -11.53
N GLN A 98 3.78 6.62 -11.49
CA GLN A 98 4.42 5.50 -12.19
C GLN A 98 4.29 5.55 -13.73
N GLY A 99 3.39 6.38 -14.25
CA GLY A 99 3.25 6.67 -15.69
C GLY A 99 3.83 8.03 -16.12
N ALA A 100 4.33 8.84 -15.18
CA ALA A 100 4.88 10.15 -15.50
C ALA A 100 6.30 9.99 -16.07
N LYS A 101 6.49 10.38 -17.33
CA LYS A 101 7.85 10.48 -17.91
C LYS A 101 8.68 11.41 -17.01
N PRO A 102 9.94 11.04 -16.66
CA PRO A 102 10.78 11.91 -15.85
C PRO A 102 10.88 13.28 -16.53
N ALA A 103 10.59 14.35 -15.79
CA ALA A 103 10.72 15.70 -16.28
C ALA A 103 12.13 15.86 -16.87
N ARG A 104 12.21 16.01 -18.19
CA ARG A 104 13.47 16.16 -18.91
C ARG A 104 14.18 17.36 -18.30
N LYS A 105 15.33 17.15 -17.64
CA LYS A 105 16.14 18.27 -17.13
C LYS A 105 16.36 19.24 -18.30
N PRO A 106 15.91 20.50 -18.20
CA PRO A 106 16.11 21.44 -19.29
C PRO A 106 17.61 21.59 -19.52
N ARG A 107 18.03 21.50 -20.78
CA ARG A 107 19.43 21.78 -21.13
C ARG A 107 19.71 23.26 -20.80
N PRO A 108 20.91 23.61 -20.33
CA PRO A 108 21.28 25.01 -20.11
C PRO A 108 20.99 25.84 -21.37
N GLY A 109 20.02 26.77 -21.30
CA GLY A 109 19.60 27.64 -22.40
C GLY A 109 18.19 27.40 -22.97
N GLU A 110 17.47 26.34 -22.58
CA GLU A 110 16.10 26.11 -23.05
C GLU A 110 15.09 26.96 -22.23
N LYS A 111 14.50 27.99 -22.85
CA LYS A 111 13.44 28.79 -22.21
C LYS A 111 12.24 27.88 -21.89
N LYS A 112 11.89 27.77 -20.60
CA LYS A 112 10.74 27.00 -20.11
C LYS A 112 9.48 27.47 -20.84
N LYS A 113 8.86 26.60 -21.66
CA LYS A 113 7.53 26.86 -22.24
C LYS A 113 6.52 26.96 -21.08
N PRO A 114 5.72 28.04 -20.97
CA PRO A 114 4.66 28.13 -19.98
C PRO A 114 3.56 27.15 -20.39
N GLY A 115 3.48 26.01 -19.73
CA GLY A 115 2.45 24.99 -20.00
C GLY A 115 2.90 23.52 -19.96
N SER A 116 4.17 23.21 -19.68
CA SER A 116 4.65 21.82 -19.53
C SER A 116 4.84 21.37 -18.08
N ASP A 117 4.12 21.97 -17.12
CA ASP A 117 4.02 21.39 -15.79
C ASP A 117 2.97 20.27 -15.88
N VAL A 118 3.39 19.09 -16.35
CA VAL A 118 2.61 17.86 -16.15
C VAL A 118 2.40 17.75 -14.65
N SER A 119 1.17 18.01 -14.21
CA SER A 119 0.77 18.05 -12.80
C SER A 119 1.06 16.68 -12.19
N GLY A 120 2.22 16.55 -11.55
CA GLY A 120 2.56 15.35 -10.80
C GLY A 120 1.62 15.20 -9.60
N PRO A 121 1.42 13.98 -9.08
CA PRO A 121 0.63 13.79 -7.88
C PRO A 121 1.20 14.62 -6.73
N ASN A 122 0.32 15.33 -6.02
CA ASN A 122 0.73 16.13 -4.87
C ASN A 122 1.12 15.19 -3.72
N ILE A 123 2.42 15.06 -3.46
CA ILE A 123 3.00 14.15 -2.46
C ILE A 123 2.35 14.33 -1.08
N THR A 124 2.05 15.57 -0.68
CA THR A 124 1.41 15.86 0.60
C THR A 124 0.00 15.27 0.65
N VAL A 125 -0.78 15.45 -0.41
CA VAL A 125 -2.13 14.89 -0.52
C VAL A 125 -2.08 13.37 -0.55
N THR A 126 -1.20 12.77 -1.36
CA THR A 126 -1.03 11.31 -1.42
C THR A 126 -0.66 10.72 -0.05
N THR A 127 0.26 11.37 0.66
CA THR A 127 0.67 10.94 2.01
C THR A 127 -0.49 11.03 3.00
N LEU A 128 -1.22 12.16 3.01
CA LEU A 128 -2.35 12.36 3.91
C LEU A 128 -3.46 11.34 3.64
N VAL A 129 -3.81 11.12 2.37
CA VAL A 129 -4.79 10.12 1.97
C VAL A 129 -4.34 8.72 2.40
N ALA A 130 -3.08 8.35 2.15
CA ALA A 130 -2.55 7.06 2.58
C ALA A 130 -2.60 6.87 4.10
N LEU A 131 -2.31 7.92 4.89
CA LEU A 131 -2.42 7.87 6.36
C LEU A 131 -3.87 7.68 6.82
N VAL A 132 -4.83 8.41 6.22
CA VAL A 132 -6.26 8.27 6.53
C VAL A 132 -6.74 6.86 6.18
N LEU A 133 -6.37 6.35 5.00
CA LEU A 133 -6.69 4.97 4.60
C LEU A 133 -6.07 3.94 5.54
N SER A 134 -4.86 4.19 6.03
CA SER A 134 -4.22 3.31 7.01
C SER A 134 -4.96 3.30 8.35
N LEU A 135 -5.49 4.44 8.79
CA LEU A 135 -6.32 4.52 10.00
C LEU A 135 -7.65 3.77 9.82
N VAL A 136 -8.31 3.94 8.67
CA VAL A 136 -9.54 3.20 8.33
C VAL A 136 -9.27 1.69 8.24
N ALA A 137 -8.17 1.30 7.59
CA ALA A 137 -7.76 -0.09 7.49
C ALA A 137 -7.38 -0.69 8.85
N ALA A 138 -6.88 0.10 9.80
CA ALA A 138 -6.63 -0.35 11.16
C ALA A 138 -7.93 -0.76 11.87
N ALA A 139 -9.04 -0.05 11.64
CA ALA A 139 -10.34 -0.44 12.17
C ALA A 139 -10.85 -1.76 11.56
N ALA A 140 -10.67 -1.94 10.25
CA ALA A 140 -11.00 -3.21 9.58
C ALA A 140 -10.11 -4.37 10.09
N LEU A 141 -8.81 -4.15 10.23
CA LEU A 141 -7.87 -5.13 10.77
C LEU A 141 -8.13 -5.46 12.23
N HIS A 142 -8.63 -4.51 13.03
CA HIS A 142 -9.08 -4.78 14.39
C HIS A 142 -10.22 -5.83 14.40
N ALA A 143 -11.21 -5.66 13.52
CA ALA A 143 -12.28 -6.66 13.36
C ALA A 143 -11.72 -8.01 12.92
N VAL A 144 -10.76 -8.03 11.98
CA VAL A 144 -10.07 -9.26 11.57
C VAL A 144 -9.38 -9.92 12.77
N PHE A 145 -8.59 -9.20 13.55
CA PHE A 145 -7.93 -9.76 14.75
C PHE A 145 -8.92 -10.34 15.74
N VAL A 146 -10.05 -9.67 15.98
CA VAL A 146 -11.13 -10.20 16.83
C VAL A 146 -11.69 -11.51 16.26
N LEU A 147 -11.96 -11.57 14.95
CA LEU A 147 -12.45 -12.79 14.30
C LEU A 147 -11.44 -13.95 14.36
N PHE A 148 -10.14 -13.64 14.38
CA PHE A 148 -9.06 -14.61 14.60
C PHE A 148 -8.77 -14.92 16.07
N GLY A 149 -9.62 -14.46 17.00
CA GLY A 149 -9.57 -14.84 18.42
C GLY A 149 -8.91 -13.82 19.35
N ALA A 150 -8.61 -12.60 18.88
CA ALA A 150 -8.14 -11.53 19.77
C ALA A 150 -9.25 -11.10 20.75
N PRO A 151 -8.92 -10.63 21.96
CA PRO A 151 -9.92 -10.29 22.97
C PRO A 151 -10.85 -9.15 22.49
N PHE A 152 -12.16 -9.42 22.43
CA PHE A 152 -13.16 -8.49 21.88
C PHE A 152 -13.52 -7.34 22.82
N LEU A 153 -13.70 -7.59 24.12
CA LEU A 153 -14.24 -6.59 25.06
C LEU A 153 -13.23 -6.09 26.10
N THR A 154 -12.26 -6.91 26.48
CA THR A 154 -11.35 -6.60 27.60
C THR A 154 -10.09 -5.86 27.18
N HIS A 155 -9.62 -6.04 25.94
CA HIS A 155 -8.36 -5.49 25.45
C HIS A 155 -8.48 -4.71 24.14
N LEU A 156 -9.61 -3.98 23.97
CA LEU A 156 -9.84 -3.10 22.83
C LEU A 156 -8.64 -2.22 22.45
N PRO A 157 -8.00 -1.45 23.37
CA PRO A 157 -6.86 -0.61 22.99
C PRO A 157 -5.64 -1.43 22.56
N HIS A 158 -5.41 -2.62 23.13
CA HIS A 158 -4.29 -3.48 22.73
C HIS A 158 -4.46 -3.96 21.30
N THR A 159 -5.66 -4.49 20.99
CA THR A 159 -5.98 -5.06 19.68
C THR A 159 -6.02 -3.97 18.62
N PHE A 160 -6.62 -2.81 18.90
CA PHE A 160 -6.66 -1.68 17.95
C PHE A 160 -5.26 -1.12 17.68
N LEU A 161 -4.43 -0.91 18.70
CA LEU A 161 -3.06 -0.45 18.50
C LEU A 161 -2.23 -1.49 17.72
N CYS A 162 -2.36 -2.78 18.03
CA CYS A 162 -1.70 -3.83 17.27
C CYS A 162 -2.12 -3.81 15.78
N ALA A 163 -3.42 -3.64 15.52
CA ALA A 163 -3.94 -3.52 14.15
C ALA A 163 -3.43 -2.25 13.45
N ALA A 164 -3.29 -1.13 14.18
CA ALA A 164 -2.70 0.10 13.66
C ALA A 164 -1.23 -0.09 13.28
N TYR A 165 -0.44 -0.85 14.05
CA TYR A 165 0.94 -1.18 13.70
C TYR A 165 1.02 -2.03 12.44
N LEU A 166 0.17 -3.06 12.31
CA LEU A 166 0.10 -3.87 11.09
C LEU A 166 -0.30 -3.01 9.88
N SER A 167 -1.29 -2.13 10.04
CA SER A 167 -1.72 -1.21 8.99
C SER A 167 -0.60 -0.25 8.56
N LEU A 168 0.09 0.38 9.51
CA LEU A 168 1.17 1.32 9.24
C LEU A 168 2.41 0.66 8.61
N LEU A 169 2.73 -0.57 9.01
CA LEU A 169 3.86 -1.30 8.42
C LEU A 169 3.49 -1.87 7.05
N GLY A 170 2.38 -2.62 6.97
CA GLY A 170 2.02 -3.41 5.78
C GLY A 170 1.21 -2.65 4.74
N LEU A 171 0.18 -1.90 5.14
CA LEU A 171 -0.80 -1.32 4.21
C LEU A 171 -0.47 0.12 3.81
N PHE A 172 0.08 0.93 4.71
CA PHE A 172 0.44 2.33 4.42
C PHE A 172 1.35 2.47 3.19
N PRO A 173 2.46 1.71 3.04
CA PRO A 173 3.30 1.82 1.85
C PRO A 173 2.58 1.43 0.56
N LEU A 174 1.61 0.51 0.63
CA LEU A 174 0.78 0.11 -0.51
C LEU A 174 -0.22 1.20 -0.89
N PHE A 175 -0.93 1.78 0.08
CA PHE A 175 -1.83 2.93 -0.16
C PHE A 175 -1.08 4.11 -0.77
N TYR A 176 0.14 4.38 -0.29
CA TYR A 176 0.97 5.47 -0.81
C TYR A 176 1.39 5.27 -2.27
N THR A 177 1.72 4.04 -2.66
CA THR A 177 2.33 3.72 -3.97
C THR A 177 1.32 3.35 -5.05
N ARG A 178 0.24 2.67 -4.67
CA ARG A 178 -0.77 2.07 -5.57
C ARG A 178 -2.11 2.79 -5.51
N GLY A 179 -2.37 3.57 -4.46
CA GLY A 179 -3.68 4.20 -4.25
C GLY A 179 -4.76 3.15 -3.98
N LEU A 180 -5.94 3.31 -4.58
CA LEU A 180 -7.11 2.42 -4.42
C LEU A 180 -7.63 1.90 -5.77
N ALA A 181 -6.75 1.56 -6.72
CA ALA A 181 -7.20 0.98 -7.99
C ALA A 181 -7.67 -0.48 -7.79
N ASP A 182 -8.91 -0.79 -8.20
CA ASP A 182 -9.57 -2.07 -7.90
C ASP A 182 -8.78 -3.29 -8.41
N ALA A 183 -8.25 -3.24 -9.63
CA ALA A 183 -7.52 -4.35 -10.23
C ALA A 183 -6.23 -4.71 -9.46
N GLU A 184 -5.46 -3.71 -9.02
CA GLU A 184 -4.22 -3.95 -8.27
C GLU A 184 -4.50 -4.55 -6.89
N TRP A 185 -5.56 -4.07 -6.21
CA TRP A 185 -5.93 -4.57 -4.89
C TRP A 185 -6.46 -6.00 -4.94
N LEU A 186 -7.17 -6.39 -6.00
CA LEU A 186 -7.56 -7.78 -6.22
C LEU A 186 -6.34 -8.69 -6.42
N GLU A 187 -5.32 -8.24 -7.16
CA GLU A 187 -4.06 -8.98 -7.30
C GLU A 187 -3.33 -9.12 -5.95
N ILE A 188 -3.29 -8.07 -5.13
CA ILE A 188 -2.65 -8.09 -3.80
C ILE A 188 -3.39 -9.04 -2.86
N LEU A 189 -4.71 -8.91 -2.75
CA LEU A 189 -5.55 -9.75 -1.89
C LEU A 189 -5.55 -11.21 -2.34
N GLY A 190 -5.46 -11.45 -3.65
CA GLY A 190 -5.30 -12.78 -4.22
C GLY A 190 -3.88 -13.35 -4.15
N ALA A 191 -2.92 -12.62 -3.57
CA ALA A 191 -1.49 -12.95 -3.53
C ALA A 191 -0.83 -13.17 -4.91
N ARG A 192 -1.38 -12.57 -5.97
CA ARG A 192 -0.92 -12.67 -7.36
C ARG A 192 -0.10 -11.46 -7.82
N ALA A 193 -0.12 -10.38 -7.04
CA ALA A 193 0.67 -9.18 -7.30
C ALA A 193 2.17 -9.53 -7.33
N PRO A 194 2.96 -8.87 -8.18
CA PRO A 194 4.40 -9.07 -8.19
C PRO A 194 5.01 -8.57 -6.88
N LEU A 195 5.96 -9.32 -6.35
CA LEU A 195 6.67 -9.00 -5.13
C LEU A 195 7.53 -7.74 -5.29
N ASP A 196 7.38 -6.81 -4.36
CA ASP A 196 8.21 -5.64 -4.17
C ASP A 196 8.42 -5.39 -2.66
N GLU A 197 9.07 -4.28 -2.29
CA GLU A 197 9.32 -3.97 -0.87
C GLU A 197 8.03 -3.78 -0.06
N ALA A 198 6.98 -3.22 -0.66
CA ALA A 198 5.74 -2.90 0.03
C ALA A 198 4.88 -4.16 0.21
N PHE A 199 4.66 -4.90 -0.87
CA PHE A 199 3.88 -6.14 -0.85
C PHE A 199 4.61 -7.26 -0.09
N GLY A 200 5.92 -7.41 -0.29
CA GLY A 200 6.74 -8.32 0.49
C GLY A 200 6.72 -7.97 1.98
N GLY A 201 6.78 -6.68 2.32
CA GLY A 201 6.62 -6.17 3.68
C GLY A 201 5.26 -6.57 4.29
N LEU A 202 4.15 -6.35 3.58
CA LEU A 202 2.81 -6.77 4.04
C LEU A 202 2.73 -8.29 4.25
N ALA A 203 3.14 -9.08 3.27
CA ALA A 203 3.08 -10.54 3.35
C ALA A 203 3.91 -11.06 4.52
N GLY A 204 5.13 -10.56 4.67
CA GLY A 204 6.00 -10.90 5.79
C GLY A 204 5.44 -10.45 7.14
N ALA A 205 4.83 -9.27 7.21
CA ALA A 205 4.16 -8.75 8.40
C ALA A 205 2.99 -9.66 8.84
N CYS A 206 2.14 -10.08 7.90
CA CYS A 206 1.02 -10.99 8.16
C CYS A 206 1.49 -12.38 8.62
N VAL A 207 2.44 -12.99 7.89
CA VAL A 207 3.02 -14.29 8.25
C VAL A 207 3.73 -14.22 9.61
N GLY A 208 4.50 -13.16 9.83
CA GLY A 208 5.20 -12.91 11.08
C GLY A 208 4.24 -12.75 12.25
N ALA A 209 3.19 -11.93 12.11
CA ALA A 209 2.16 -11.76 13.13
C ALA A 209 1.44 -13.08 13.45
N TRP A 210 1.14 -13.88 12.41
CA TRP A 210 0.53 -15.20 12.58
C TRP A 210 1.46 -16.18 13.33
N LEU A 211 2.74 -16.24 12.97
CA LEU A 211 3.74 -17.02 13.72
C LEU A 211 3.93 -16.50 15.15
N GLY A 212 3.80 -15.20 15.36
CA GLY A 212 3.81 -14.57 16.67
C GLY A 212 2.63 -14.98 17.56
N ALA A 213 1.57 -15.55 17.00
CA ALA A 213 0.46 -16.08 17.79
C ALA A 213 0.78 -17.45 18.41
N VAL A 214 1.71 -18.22 17.81
CA VAL A 214 2.05 -19.58 18.24
C VAL A 214 2.55 -19.67 19.69
N PRO A 215 3.36 -18.74 20.23
CA PRO A 215 3.79 -18.81 21.62
C PRO A 215 2.69 -18.50 22.65
N ILE A 216 1.57 -17.88 22.25
CA ILE A 216 0.53 -17.43 23.18
C ILE A 216 -0.14 -18.62 23.89
N PRO A 217 -0.62 -19.69 23.21
CA PRO A 217 -1.27 -20.82 23.88
C PRO A 217 -0.33 -21.70 24.70
N LEU A 218 0.98 -21.59 24.47
CA LEU A 218 1.99 -22.36 25.19
C LEU A 218 2.25 -21.77 26.60
N ASP A 219 1.84 -20.52 26.81
CA ASP A 219 1.80 -19.73 28.05
C ASP A 219 2.72 -20.26 29.17
N TRP A 220 4.03 -20.11 28.98
CA TRP A 220 5.07 -20.49 29.94
C TRP A 220 5.12 -19.55 31.16
N ASP A 221 3.99 -18.95 31.54
CA ASP A 221 3.86 -17.90 32.56
C ASP A 221 4.88 -16.75 32.36
N ARG A 222 5.10 -16.36 31.10
CA ARG A 222 6.03 -15.28 30.76
C ARG A 222 5.30 -14.04 30.25
N GLU A 223 5.60 -12.90 30.86
CA GLU A 223 5.02 -11.61 30.48
C GLU A 223 5.18 -11.28 28.99
N TRP A 224 6.28 -11.69 28.35
CA TRP A 224 6.52 -11.44 26.93
C TRP A 224 5.61 -12.25 26.00
N GLN A 225 4.95 -13.32 26.49
CA GLN A 225 4.03 -14.15 25.71
C GLN A 225 2.61 -13.56 25.63
N LYS A 226 2.30 -12.55 26.47
CA LYS A 226 0.97 -11.95 26.53
C LYS A 226 0.65 -11.16 25.25
N TRP A 227 -0.64 -11.16 24.90
CA TRP A 227 -1.15 -10.32 23.82
C TRP A 227 -0.91 -8.83 24.12
N PRO A 228 -0.44 -8.00 23.16
CA PRO A 228 -0.08 -8.30 21.76
C PRO A 228 1.44 -8.43 21.52
N VAL A 229 2.25 -8.69 22.55
CA VAL A 229 3.70 -8.54 22.51
C VAL A 229 4.36 -9.47 21.48
N THR A 230 4.02 -10.76 21.51
CA THR A 230 4.58 -11.76 20.57
C THR A 230 4.16 -11.52 19.13
N ILE A 231 2.91 -11.07 18.94
CA ILE A 231 2.38 -10.68 17.63
C ILE A 231 3.19 -9.53 17.06
N LEU A 232 3.49 -8.51 17.87
CA LEU A 232 4.33 -7.39 17.46
C LEU A 232 5.77 -7.84 17.16
N CYS A 233 6.35 -8.76 17.94
CA CYS A 233 7.67 -9.32 17.63
C CYS A 233 7.69 -9.94 16.23
N GLY A 234 6.72 -10.83 15.97
CA GLY A 234 6.56 -11.48 14.67
C GLY A 234 6.28 -10.48 13.56
N LEU A 235 5.42 -9.49 13.81
CA LEU A 235 5.05 -8.43 12.88
C LEU A 235 6.27 -7.62 12.42
N PHE A 236 7.09 -7.11 13.34
CA PHE A 236 8.27 -6.31 13.00
C PHE A 236 9.34 -7.14 12.29
N ALA A 237 9.64 -8.34 12.82
CA ALA A 237 10.63 -9.23 12.21
C ALA A 237 10.19 -9.69 10.81
N GLY A 238 8.93 -10.11 10.69
CA GLY A 238 8.31 -10.55 9.45
C GLY A 238 8.23 -9.43 8.41
N TYR A 239 7.83 -8.22 8.81
CA TYR A 239 7.81 -7.06 7.93
C TYR A 239 9.20 -6.77 7.34
N VAL A 240 10.23 -6.73 8.19
CA VAL A 240 11.60 -6.47 7.75
C VAL A 240 12.09 -7.56 6.81
N LEU A 241 11.90 -8.82 7.17
CA LEU A 241 12.33 -9.94 6.34
C LEU A 241 11.59 -9.96 4.99
N GLY A 242 10.28 -9.80 5.01
CA GLY A 242 9.45 -9.75 3.81
C GLY A 242 9.80 -8.57 2.91
N LYS A 243 10.03 -7.38 3.47
CA LYS A 243 10.51 -6.20 2.75
C LYS A 243 11.85 -6.48 2.06
N LEU A 244 12.81 -7.08 2.78
CA LEU A 244 14.14 -7.38 2.23
C LEU A 244 14.06 -8.43 1.12
N ILE A 245 13.31 -9.51 1.32
CA ILE A 245 13.12 -10.57 0.32
C ILE A 245 12.42 -10.02 -0.93
N GLY A 246 11.30 -9.31 -0.76
CA GLY A 246 10.54 -8.71 -1.86
C GLY A 246 11.31 -7.62 -2.60
N GLY A 247 12.19 -6.89 -1.91
CA GLY A 247 13.04 -5.87 -2.50
C GLY A 247 14.29 -6.38 -3.23
N THR A 248 14.71 -7.62 -2.98
CA THR A 248 15.98 -8.16 -3.48
C THR A 248 15.77 -9.43 -4.30
N VAL A 249 15.79 -10.59 -3.66
CA VAL A 249 15.84 -11.92 -4.30
C VAL A 249 14.53 -12.27 -4.99
N ALA A 250 13.40 -11.79 -4.46
CA ALA A 250 12.08 -12.10 -4.99
C ALA A 250 11.45 -10.95 -5.79
N PHE A 251 12.20 -9.88 -6.05
CA PHE A 251 11.67 -8.70 -6.75
C PHE A 251 11.08 -9.06 -8.11
N GLY A 252 9.82 -8.67 -8.34
CA GLY A 252 9.07 -8.91 -9.56
C GLY A 252 8.52 -10.33 -9.73
N ARG A 253 8.83 -11.27 -8.81
CA ARG A 253 8.24 -12.62 -8.84
C ARG A 253 6.77 -12.56 -8.46
N ARG A 254 5.96 -13.37 -9.12
CA ARG A 254 4.54 -13.59 -8.77
C ARG A 254 4.40 -14.98 -8.15
N PHE A 255 3.46 -15.13 -7.24
CA PHE A 255 3.00 -16.46 -6.83
C PHE A 255 1.91 -16.87 -7.83
N GLY A 256 2.29 -17.64 -8.85
CA GLY A 256 1.41 -18.03 -9.95
C GLY A 256 2.17 -18.74 -11.05
#